data_AF-A0A090S9Z9-F1
#
_entry.id   AF-A0A090S9Z9-F1
#
_cell.length_a   1.000
_cell.length_b   1.000
_cell.length_c   1.000
_cell.angle_alpha   90.00
_cell.angle_beta   90.00
_cell.angle_gamma   90.00
#
_symmetry.space_group_name_H-M   'P 1'
#
loop_
_entity.id
_entity.type
_entity.pdbx_description
1 polymer ?
#
loop_
_entity_poly.entity_id
_entity_poly.type
_entity_poly.pdbx_seq_one_letter_code
_entity_poly.pdbx_strand_id
1 'polypeptide(L)' 'MVTSGEQLEYLLSQVPESNHDWLRQHQLLVPSERIANLAMTQGFNNVTNTQGASNSTLFAALQRLKTGLNNDEQK' A
#
# COMPACT_ATOMS: atom_id res chain seq x y z
N MET A 1 -5.18 -0.79 3.84
CA MET A 1 -4.72 -2.10 3.34
C MET A 1 -5.75 -2.63 2.37
N VAL A 2 -5.33 -3.26 1.30
CA VAL A 2 -6.21 -3.87 0.28
C VAL A 2 -5.82 -5.32 0.10
N THR A 3 -6.79 -6.23 0.16
CA THR A 3 -6.59 -7.70 0.14
C THR A 3 -7.02 -8.39 -1.14
N SER A 4 -7.69 -7.70 -2.06
CA SER A 4 -8.03 -8.19 -3.40
C SER A 4 -7.91 -7.09 -4.47
N GLY A 5 -7.91 -7.49 -5.74
CA GLY A 5 -7.94 -6.53 -6.86
C GLY A 5 -9.23 -5.73 -6.92
N GLU A 6 -10.37 -6.39 -6.67
CA GLU A 6 -11.69 -5.73 -6.65
C GLU A 6 -11.76 -4.65 -5.58
N GLN A 7 -11.16 -4.88 -4.40
CA GLN A 7 -11.06 -3.86 -3.34
C GLN A 7 -10.20 -2.66 -3.78
N LEU A 8 -9.17 -2.88 -4.58
CA LEU A 8 -8.32 -1.81 -5.11
C LEU A 8 -9.10 -0.95 -6.12
N GLU A 9 -9.78 -1.60 -7.06
CA GLU A 9 -10.60 -0.95 -8.08
C GLU A 9 -11.77 -0.19 -7.42
N TYR A 10 -12.42 -0.81 -6.44
CA TYR A 10 -13.48 -0.17 -5.68
C TYR A 10 -12.95 1.07 -4.94
N LEU A 11 -11.81 0.98 -4.25
CA LEU A 11 -11.19 2.13 -3.59
C LEU A 11 -10.96 3.30 -4.56
N LEU A 12 -10.39 3.03 -5.74
CA LEU A 12 -10.16 4.06 -6.76
C LEU A 12 -11.47 4.67 -7.28
N SER A 13 -12.53 3.87 -7.42
CA SER A 13 -13.85 4.35 -7.86
C SER A 13 -14.55 5.26 -6.84
N GLN A 14 -14.27 5.06 -5.54
CA GLN A 14 -14.89 5.85 -4.47
C GLN A 14 -14.17 7.18 -4.22
N VAL A 15 -12.91 7.30 -4.65
CA VAL A 15 -12.12 8.50 -4.44
C VAL A 15 -12.26 9.42 -5.66
N PRO A 16 -12.63 10.70 -5.49
CA PRO A 16 -12.65 11.66 -6.59
C PRO A 16 -11.31 11.71 -7.33
N GLU A 17 -11.36 11.85 -8.65
CA GLU A 17 -10.15 11.84 -9.50
C GLU A 17 -9.13 12.91 -9.08
N SER A 18 -9.61 14.07 -8.61
CA SER A 18 -8.77 15.15 -8.04
C SER A 18 -7.90 14.72 -6.86
N ASN A 19 -8.27 13.64 -6.18
CA ASN A 19 -7.58 13.12 -5.00
C ASN A 19 -6.78 11.83 -5.30
N HIS A 20 -6.77 11.38 -6.56
CA HIS A 20 -6.05 10.15 -6.93
C HIS A 20 -4.54 10.30 -6.76
N ASP A 21 -3.97 11.46 -7.09
CA ASP A 21 -2.53 11.69 -6.93
C ASP A 21 -2.14 11.65 -5.45
N TRP A 22 -2.93 12.27 -4.58
CA TRP A 22 -2.78 12.16 -3.13
C TRP A 22 -2.84 10.69 -2.68
N LEU A 23 -3.83 9.94 -3.15
CA LEU A 23 -4.01 8.53 -2.79
C LEU A 23 -2.82 7.66 -3.23
N ARG A 24 -2.34 7.85 -4.47
CA ARG A 24 -1.22 7.08 -5.06
C ARG A 24 0.13 7.36 -4.40
N GLN A 25 0.29 8.52 -3.78
CA GLN A 25 1.46 8.88 -2.98
C GLN A 25 1.46 8.23 -1.58
N HIS A 26 0.30 7.80 -1.07
CA HIS A 26 0.20 7.15 0.23
C HIS A 26 0.68 5.70 0.20
N GLN A 27 1.15 5.22 1.35
CA GLN A 27 1.58 3.84 1.51
C GLN A 27 0.39 2.87 1.41
N LEU A 28 0.38 2.06 0.36
CA LEU A 28 -0.56 0.97 0.19
C LEU A 28 0.05 -0.34 0.71
N LEU A 29 -0.69 -1.03 1.59
CA LEU A 29 -0.37 -2.36 2.09
C LEU A 29 -1.19 -3.41 1.36
N VAL A 30 -0.52 -4.44 0.83
CA VAL A 30 -1.14 -5.53 0.06
C VAL A 30 -0.59 -6.89 0.51
N PRO A 31 -1.39 -7.97 0.56
CA PRO A 31 -0.95 -9.24 1.11
C PRO A 31 -0.18 -10.13 0.14
N SER A 32 -0.14 -9.79 -1.15
CA SER A 32 0.53 -10.61 -2.16
C SER A 32 1.11 -9.75 -3.28
N GLU A 33 2.11 -10.31 -3.96
CA GLU A 33 2.78 -9.69 -5.10
C GLU A 33 1.82 -9.42 -6.27
N ARG A 34 0.85 -10.32 -6.50
CA ARG A 34 -0.18 -10.13 -7.53
C ARG A 34 -0.92 -8.79 -7.37
N ILE A 35 -1.29 -8.45 -6.13
CA ILE A 35 -1.99 -7.20 -5.83
C ILE A 35 -1.03 -6.01 -5.85
N ALA A 36 0.24 -6.23 -5.47
CA ALA A 36 1.27 -5.20 -5.55
C ALA A 36 1.47 -4.74 -7.00
N ASN A 37 1.61 -5.70 -7.92
CA ASN A 37 1.77 -5.43 -9.35
C ASN A 37 0.55 -4.69 -9.89
N LEU A 38 -0.66 -5.12 -9.53
CA LEU A 38 -1.88 -4.40 -9.92
C LEU A 38 -1.87 -2.95 -9.42
N ALA A 39 -1.54 -2.71 -8.15
CA ALA A 39 -1.44 -1.36 -7.60
C ALA A 39 -0.41 -0.49 -8.34
N MET A 40 0.76 -1.05 -8.68
CA MET A 40 1.76 -0.34 -9.46
C MET A 40 1.24 0.02 -10.87
N THR A 41 0.51 -0.88 -11.53
CA THR A 41 -0.11 -0.55 -12.84
C THR A 41 -1.17 0.54 -12.75
N GLN A 42 -1.78 0.73 -11.57
CA GLN A 42 -2.76 1.79 -11.28
C GLN A 42 -2.09 3.10 -10.78
N GLY A 43 -0.76 3.17 -10.82
CA GLY A 43 0.03 4.36 -10.51
C GLY A 43 0.34 4.57 -9.03
N PHE A 44 0.17 3.57 -8.16
CA PHE A 44 0.62 3.67 -6.77
C PHE A 44 2.15 3.62 -6.71
N ASN A 45 2.75 4.62 -6.06
CA ASN A 45 4.21 4.75 -5.96
C ASN A 45 4.77 4.02 -4.75
N ASN A 46 3.97 3.91 -3.68
CA ASN A 46 4.40 3.37 -2.39
C ASN A 46 3.60 2.10 -2.05
N VAL A 47 4.06 0.94 -2.50
CA VAL A 47 3.36 -0.35 -2.29
C VAL A 47 4.24 -1.29 -1.48
N THR A 48 3.70 -1.79 -0.35
CA THR A 48 4.38 -2.76 0.52
C THR A 48 3.62 -4.08 0.51
N ASN A 49 4.28 -5.14 0.04
CA ASN A 49 3.80 -6.51 0.20
C ASN A 49 4.03 -6.98 1.65
N THR A 50 2.94 -7.25 2.36
CA THR A 50 2.97 -7.73 3.74
C THR A 50 3.31 -9.22 3.84
N GLN A 51 3.37 -9.96 2.72
CA GLN A 51 3.60 -11.42 2.65
C GLN A 51 2.52 -12.22 3.39
N GLY A 52 1.27 -11.81 3.22
CA GLY A 52 0.09 -12.42 3.84
C GLY A 52 -0.80 -11.38 4.52
N ALA A 53 -2.06 -11.75 4.76
CA ALA A 53 -3.09 -10.87 5.34
C ALA A 53 -3.32 -11.10 6.84
N SER A 54 -2.45 -11.86 7.54
CA SER A 54 -2.62 -12.09 8.97
C SER A 54 -2.23 -10.84 9.78
N ASN A 55 -2.70 -10.76 11.03
CA ASN A 55 -2.33 -9.67 11.92
C ASN A 55 -0.82 -9.63 12.18
N SER A 56 -0.16 -10.79 12.24
CA SER A 56 1.30 -10.86 12.45
C SER A 56 2.08 -10.33 11.25
N THR A 57 1.66 -10.65 10.02
CA THR A 57 2.33 -10.16 8.80
C THR A 57 2.08 -8.66 8.61
N LEU A 58 0.86 -8.18 8.91
CA LEU A 58 0.55 -6.76 8.90
C LEU A 58 1.37 -6.00 9.94
N PHE A 59 1.44 -6.49 11.17
CA PHE A 59 2.22 -5.87 12.24
C PHE A 59 3.72 -5.81 11.90
N ALA A 60 4.28 -6.89 11.35
CA ALA A 60 5.66 -6.92 10.88
C ALA A 60 5.91 -5.93 9.73
N ALA A 61 4.96 -5.78 8.79
CA ALA A 61 5.05 -4.78 7.73
C ALA A 61 5.03 -3.35 8.28
N LEU A 62 4.13 -3.05 9.22
CA LEU A 62 4.06 -1.75 9.88
C LEU A 62 5.34 -1.42 10.67
N GLN A 63 5.92 -2.39 11.36
CA GLN A 63 7.22 -2.19 12.03
C GLN A 63 8.33 -1.86 11.03
N ARG A 64 8.43 -2.60 9.92
CA ARG A 64 9.42 -2.32 8.87
C ARG A 64 9.27 -0.90 8.30
N LEU A 65 8.03 -0.46 8.09
CA LEU A 65 7.74 0.91 7.64
C LEU A 65 8.17 1.96 8.67
N LYS A 66 7.83 1.77 9.95
CA LYS A 66 8.27 2.69 11.01
C LYS A 66 9.79 2.76 11.12
N THR A 67 10.47 1.62 11.09
CA THR A 67 11.94 1.59 11.17
C THR A 67 12.59 2.21 9.93
N GLY A 68 12.01 2.02 8.74
CA GLY A 68 12.45 2.69 7.52
C GLY A 68 12.35 4.21 7.62
N LEU A 69 11.19 4.71 8.08
CA LEU A 69 10.95 6.15 8.27
C LEU A 69 11.91 6.79 9.29
N ASN A 70 12.24 6.07 10.37
CA ASN A 70 13.17 6.58 11.39
C ASN A 70 14.61 6.78 10.87
N ASN A 71 15.00 6.12 9.78
CA ASN A 71 16.33 6.31 9.18
C ASN A 71 16.39 7.49 8.18
N ASP A 72 15.23 7.97 7.71
CA ASP A 72 15.14 9.10 6.77
C ASP A 72 15.12 10.47 7.49
N GLU A 73 14.82 10.52 8.79
CA GLU A 73 14.81 11.76 9.61
C GLU A 73 16.20 12.18 10.14
N GLN A 74 17.30 11.50 9.74
CA GLN A 74 18.66 11.82 10.21
C GLN A 74 19.59 12.43 9.15
N LYS A 75 19.08 13.09 8.11
CA LYS A 75 19.91 13.70 7.06
C LYS A 75 19.66 15.18 6.81
#